data_AF-A0A1B7NH40-F1
#
_entry.id   AF-A0A1B7NH40-F1
#
_cell.length_a   1.000
_cell.length_b   1.000
_cell.length_c   1.000
_cell.angle_alpha   90.00
_cell.angle_beta   90.00
_cell.angle_gamma   90.00
#
_symmetry.space_group_name_H-M   'P 1'
#
loop_
_entity.id
_entity.type
_entity.pdbx_description
1 polymer ?
#
loop_
_entity_poly.entity_id
_entity_poly.type
_entity_poly.pdbx_seq_one_letter_code
_entity_poly.pdbx_strand_id
1 'polypeptide(L)'
;MSLARANLQLLLRQKPAVGNIPLIQRRFASHDSHAHDEHHDDTQYSREAGFSTPFWRNTVVLSLLAVGFYKWAPSPNQDVYLTQWLAQYMTPRDFWAALNEKHLLLSQQASDNTILQADAKRPNIHRYRYPQILDTGSPHLQPVGSVADTSSTAGRSE
;
A
#
# COMPACT_ATOMS: atom_id res chain seq x y z
N MET A 1 27.20 18.25 18.80
CA MET A 1 25.80 18.43 18.35
C MET A 1 25.80 18.63 16.85
N SER A 2 25.32 17.65 16.09
CA SER A 2 25.12 17.77 14.64
C SER A 2 23.95 16.87 14.26
N LEU A 3 22.82 17.50 13.90
CA LEU A 3 21.60 16.84 13.48
C LEU A 3 21.70 16.55 11.98
N ALA A 4 22.11 15.33 11.64
CA ALA A 4 21.98 14.84 10.27
C ALA A 4 20.50 14.55 10.00
N ARG A 5 19.83 15.50 9.35
CA ARG A 5 18.52 15.28 8.71
C ARG A 5 18.72 14.31 7.55
N ALA A 6 18.44 13.03 7.78
CA ALA A 6 18.32 12.04 6.73
C ALA A 6 16.95 12.19 6.05
N ASN A 7 16.94 12.83 4.88
CA ASN A 7 15.81 12.81 3.95
C ASN A 7 15.69 11.41 3.34
N LEU A 8 14.90 10.55 3.97
CA LEU A 8 14.53 9.24 3.43
C LEU A 8 13.39 9.46 2.42
N GLN A 9 13.77 9.76 1.18
CA GLN A 9 12.83 9.87 0.07
C GLN A 9 12.19 8.50 -0.17
N LEU A 10 10.87 8.45 0.07
CA LEU A 10 9.98 7.37 -0.29
C LEU A 10 10.23 6.90 -1.73
N LEU A 11 10.69 5.67 -1.90
CA LEU A 11 10.53 4.91 -3.14
C LEU A 11 9.05 4.51 -3.29
N LEU A 12 8.22 5.47 -3.70
CA LEU A 12 6.88 5.21 -4.21
C LEU A 12 7.00 4.56 -5.58
N ARG A 13 6.96 3.22 -5.60
CA ARG A 13 6.74 2.43 -6.80
C ARG A 13 5.32 2.70 -7.30
N GLN A 14 5.18 3.67 -8.21
CA GLN A 14 3.91 3.96 -8.88
C GLN A 14 3.52 2.77 -9.76
N LYS A 15 2.45 2.07 -9.36
CA LYS A 15 1.77 1.09 -10.22
C LYS A 15 0.96 1.86 -11.27
N PRO A 16 1.06 1.56 -12.58
CA PRO A 16 0.14 2.14 -13.56
C PRO A 16 -1.24 1.50 -13.38
N ALA A 17 -2.14 2.22 -12.71
CA ALA A 17 -3.54 1.84 -12.64
C ALA A 17 -4.24 2.24 -13.95
N VAL A 18 -4.66 1.20 -14.65
CA VAL A 18 -5.68 1.14 -15.69
C VAL A 18 -6.86 2.08 -15.41
N GLY A 19 -7.32 2.77 -16.46
CA GLY A 19 -8.72 3.23 -16.55
C GLY A 19 -8.88 4.73 -16.75
N ASN A 20 -8.83 5.16 -18.01
CA ASN A 20 -9.37 6.46 -18.43
C ASN A 20 -10.88 6.46 -18.13
N ILE A 21 -11.27 7.00 -16.98
CA ILE A 21 -12.66 7.39 -16.73
C ILE A 21 -12.85 8.71 -17.50
N PRO A 22 -13.68 8.77 -18.57
CA PRO A 22 -14.00 10.05 -19.17
C PRO A 22 -14.80 10.85 -18.14
N LEU A 23 -14.17 11.85 -17.52
CA LEU A 23 -14.91 12.91 -16.85
C LEU A 23 -15.82 13.55 -17.90
N ILE A 24 -17.10 13.21 -17.86
CA ILE A 24 -18.13 13.92 -18.61
C ILE A 24 -18.18 15.33 -18.02
N GLN A 25 -17.41 16.23 -18.60
CA GLN A 25 -17.47 17.65 -18.34
C GLN A 25 -18.82 18.17 -18.87
N ARG A 26 -19.85 18.17 -18.01
CA ARG A 26 -21.11 18.86 -18.29
C ARG A 26 -20.83 20.37 -18.32
N ARG A 27 -20.66 20.92 -19.51
CA ARG A 27 -20.80 22.36 -19.74
C ARG A 27 -22.28 22.67 -19.63
N PHE A 28 -22.67 23.48 -18.64
CA PHE A 28 -23.96 24.13 -18.67
C PHE A 28 -23.93 25.11 -19.85
N ALA A 29 -24.63 24.77 -20.92
CA ALA A 29 -24.85 25.68 -22.04
C ALA A 29 -25.70 26.85 -21.52
N SER A 30 -25.09 28.02 -21.36
CA SER A 30 -25.84 29.28 -21.30
C SER A 30 -26.54 29.44 -22.65
N HIS A 31 -27.87 29.45 -22.61
CA HIS A 31 -28.71 29.72 -23.77
C HIS A 31 -28.51 31.19 -24.16
N ASP A 32 -27.76 31.44 -25.23
CA ASP A 32 -27.68 32.75 -25.86
C ASP A 32 -28.66 32.74 -27.04
N SER A 33 -29.87 33.24 -26.78
CA SER A 33 -30.92 33.40 -27.78
C SER A 33 -31.01 34.87 -28.16
N HIS A 34 -30.25 35.26 -29.19
CA HIS A 34 -30.47 36.53 -29.88
C HIS A 34 -31.70 36.41 -30.79
N ALA A 35 -32.82 37.03 -30.37
CA ALA A 35 -33.95 37.29 -31.25
C ALA A 35 -34.72 38.55 -30.80
N HIS A 36 -34.65 39.57 -31.66
CA HIS A 36 -35.48 40.77 -31.82
C HIS A 36 -35.49 41.88 -30.75
N ASP A 37 -34.96 43.03 -31.20
CA ASP A 37 -35.32 44.38 -30.79
C ASP A 37 -36.84 44.58 -30.82
N GLU A 38 -37.44 44.91 -29.68
CA GLU A 38 -38.70 45.64 -29.62
C GLU A 38 -38.73 46.45 -28.31
N HIS A 39 -38.73 47.78 -28.45
CA HIS A 39 -38.79 48.76 -27.37
C HIS A 39 -40.11 48.63 -26.59
N HIS A 40 -40.04 48.12 -25.37
CA HIS A 40 -41.08 48.33 -24.36
C HIS A 40 -40.45 48.78 -23.05
N ASP A 41 -40.80 50.00 -22.63
CA ASP A 41 -40.62 50.52 -21.28
C ASP A 41 -41.22 49.53 -20.27
N ASP A 42 -40.36 48.83 -19.54
CA ASP A 42 -40.73 48.25 -18.27
C ASP A 42 -39.46 48.18 -17.41
N THR A 43 -39.40 49.02 -16.38
CA THR A 43 -38.34 49.00 -15.36
C THR A 43 -38.48 47.73 -14.52
N GLN A 44 -38.13 46.57 -15.10
CA GLN A 44 -38.20 45.30 -14.40
C GLN A 44 -36.93 45.16 -13.55
N TYR A 45 -37.00 45.65 -12.31
CA TYR A 45 -35.99 45.37 -11.29
C TYR A 45 -35.74 43.86 -11.25
N SER A 46 -34.47 43.45 -11.39
CA SER A 46 -34.10 42.05 -11.20
C SER A 46 -34.64 41.61 -9.85
N ARG A 47 -35.53 40.60 -9.83
CA ARG A 47 -36.14 40.09 -8.60
C ARG A 47 -35.02 39.80 -7.61
N GLU A 48 -34.93 40.63 -6.59
CA GLU A 48 -33.90 40.57 -5.56
C GLU A 48 -33.75 39.13 -5.06
N ALA A 49 -32.50 38.67 -4.93
CA ALA A 49 -32.17 37.30 -4.57
C ALA A 49 -32.58 37.00 -3.12
N GLY A 50 -33.88 36.87 -2.88
CA GLY A 50 -34.45 36.60 -1.58
C GLY A 50 -34.29 35.14 -1.15
N PHE A 51 -34.77 34.85 0.06
CA PHE A 51 -34.75 33.51 0.67
C PHE A 51 -35.64 32.48 -0.06
N SER A 52 -36.35 32.87 -1.13
CA SER A 52 -37.18 31.99 -1.96
C SER A 52 -36.47 31.51 -3.25
N THR A 53 -35.16 31.71 -3.37
CA THR A 53 -34.39 31.14 -4.48
C THR A 53 -34.29 29.61 -4.37
N PRO A 54 -34.13 28.88 -5.49
CA PRO A 54 -34.00 27.41 -5.47
C PRO A 54 -32.91 26.90 -4.53
N PHE A 55 -31.85 27.68 -4.33
CA PHE A 55 -30.78 27.37 -3.38
C PHE A 55 -31.27 27.37 -1.92
N TRP A 56 -31.93 28.43 -1.47
CA TRP A 56 -32.44 28.52 -0.09
C TRP A 56 -33.57 27.52 0.18
N ARG A 57 -34.43 27.26 -0.82
CA ARG A 57 -35.44 26.22 -0.72
C ARG A 57 -34.79 24.83 -0.52
N ASN A 58 -33.81 24.49 -1.34
CA ASN A 58 -33.16 23.18 -1.25
C ASN A 58 -32.37 23.03 0.06
N THR A 59 -31.73 24.09 0.56
CA THR A 59 -31.02 24.05 1.85
C THR A 59 -31.95 23.91 3.04
N VAL A 60 -33.12 24.56 3.04
CA VAL A 60 -34.15 24.38 4.10
C VAL A 60 -34.75 22.97 4.06
N VAL A 61 -35.02 22.44 2.86
CA VAL A 61 -35.52 21.05 2.73
C VAL A 61 -34.46 20.05 3.21
N LEU A 62 -33.19 20.27 2.86
CA LEU A 62 -32.09 19.41 3.28
C LEU A 62 -31.83 19.50 4.79
N SER A 63 -31.94 20.69 5.39
CA SER A 63 -31.78 20.86 6.83
C SER A 63 -32.93 20.20 7.60
N LEU A 64 -34.17 20.33 7.13
CA LEU A 64 -35.32 19.64 7.72
C LEU A 64 -35.20 18.12 7.58
N LEU A 65 -34.75 17.61 6.43
CA LEU A 65 -34.47 16.19 6.25
C LEU A 65 -33.40 15.70 7.21
N ALA A 66 -32.31 16.46 7.41
CA ALA A 66 -31.25 16.08 8.34
C ALA A 66 -31.75 16.02 9.79
N VAL A 67 -32.55 16.99 10.23
CA VAL A 67 -33.14 17.01 11.58
C VAL A 67 -34.15 15.88 11.76
N GLY A 68 -35.02 15.65 10.77
CA GLY A 68 -35.98 14.55 10.76
C GLY A 68 -35.28 13.20 10.81
N PHE A 69 -34.22 13.03 10.02
CA PHE A 69 -33.38 11.83 10.04
C PHE A 69 -32.72 11.65 11.41
N TYR A 70 -32.14 12.68 12.02
CA TYR A 70 -31.51 12.55 13.35
C TYR A 70 -32.50 12.15 14.44
N LYS A 71 -33.71 12.73 14.44
CA LYS A 71 -34.75 12.44 15.43
C LYS A 71 -35.40 11.07 15.27
N TRP A 72 -35.50 10.58 14.03
CA TRP A 72 -36.17 9.34 13.69
C TRP A 72 -35.22 8.23 13.22
N ALA A 73 -33.90 8.46 13.34
CA ALA A 73 -32.91 7.47 13.01
C ALA A 73 -33.11 6.26 13.93
N PRO A 74 -33.33 5.06 13.37
CA PRO A 74 -33.43 3.85 14.16
C PRO A 74 -32.12 3.63 14.92
N SER A 75 -32.23 3.19 16.18
CA SER A 75 -31.05 2.92 16.99
C SER A 75 -30.21 1.81 16.33
N PRO A 76 -28.88 1.78 16.49
CA PRO A 76 -28.00 0.82 15.83
C PRO A 76 -28.34 -0.67 16.05
N ASN A 77 -29.13 -0.98 17.08
CA ASN A 77 -29.54 -2.33 17.47
C ASN A 77 -30.99 -2.67 17.11
N GLN A 78 -31.69 -1.84 16.34
CA GLN A 78 -33.02 -2.15 15.84
C GLN A 78 -32.91 -2.84 14.48
N ASP A 79 -33.53 -4.01 14.35
CA ASP A 79 -33.63 -4.74 13.09
C ASP A 79 -34.59 -4.02 12.14
N VAL A 80 -34.05 -3.07 11.39
CA VAL A 80 -34.79 -2.38 10.33
C VAL A 80 -34.89 -3.31 9.14
N TYR A 81 -36.09 -3.43 8.54
CA TYR A 81 -36.30 -4.28 7.36
C TYR A 81 -35.28 -4.00 6.23
N LEU A 82 -34.94 -2.72 6.04
CA LEU A 82 -33.94 -2.31 5.05
C LEU A 82 -32.53 -2.82 5.38
N THR A 83 -32.11 -2.79 6.64
CA THR A 83 -30.78 -3.29 7.03
C THR A 83 -30.70 -4.80 6.92
N GLN A 84 -31.78 -5.52 7.25
CA GLN A 84 -31.85 -6.98 7.06
C GLN A 84 -31.82 -7.37 5.58
N TRP A 85 -32.59 -6.68 4.73
CA TRP A 85 -32.57 -6.89 3.28
C TRP A 85 -31.19 -6.62 2.71
N LEU A 86 -30.54 -5.53 3.13
CA LEU A 86 -29.20 -5.18 2.70
C LEU A 86 -28.16 -6.20 3.18
N ALA A 87 -28.29 -6.68 4.42
CA ALA A 87 -27.42 -7.70 5.00
C ALA A 87 -27.45 -9.02 4.22
N GLN A 88 -28.58 -9.38 3.61
CA GLN A 88 -28.71 -10.59 2.80
C GLN A 88 -27.83 -10.56 1.53
N TYR A 89 -27.56 -9.37 0.98
CA TYR A 89 -26.73 -9.20 -0.21
C TYR A 89 -25.30 -8.75 0.10
N MET A 90 -25.02 -8.36 1.34
CA MET A 90 -23.67 -8.00 1.76
C MET A 90 -22.84 -9.25 2.06
N THR A 91 -21.52 -9.13 1.89
CA THR A 91 -20.59 -10.17 2.32
C THR A 91 -20.66 -10.36 3.83
N PRO A 92 -20.69 -11.60 4.35
CA PRO A 92 -20.71 -11.85 5.79
C PRO A 92 -19.52 -11.20 6.50
N ARG A 93 -19.74 -10.75 7.74
CA ARG A 93 -18.69 -10.13 8.57
C ARG A 93 -17.48 -11.06 8.76
N ASP A 94 -17.73 -12.36 8.89
CA ASP A 94 -16.70 -13.37 9.14
C ASP A 94 -15.70 -13.46 7.98
N PHE A 95 -16.15 -13.22 6.75
CA PHE A 95 -15.28 -13.17 5.58
C PHE A 95 -14.26 -12.03 5.69
N TRP A 96 -14.71 -10.85 6.11
CA TRP A 96 -13.81 -9.71 6.33
C TRP A 96 -12.88 -9.91 7.51
N ALA A 97 -13.35 -10.54 8.59
CA ALA A 97 -12.52 -10.91 9.72
C ALA A 97 -11.39 -11.86 9.31
N ALA A 98 -11.72 -12.92 8.55
CA ALA A 98 -10.74 -13.88 8.04
C ALA A 98 -9.73 -13.24 7.07
N LEU A 99 -10.18 -12.32 6.21
CA LEU A 99 -9.27 -11.56 5.34
C LEU A 99 -8.31 -10.67 6.13
N ASN A 100 -8.80 -9.98 7.16
CA ASN A 100 -7.98 -9.13 8.01
C ASN A 100 -6.94 -9.96 8.78
N GLU A 101 -7.34 -11.12 9.32
CA GLU A 101 -6.43 -12.05 9.97
C GLU A 101 -5.33 -12.54 9.02
N LYS A 102 -5.71 -12.96 7.80
CA LYS A 102 -4.74 -13.35 6.78
C LYS A 102 -3.75 -12.22 6.48
N HIS A 103 -4.23 -10.99 6.36
CA HIS A 103 -3.38 -9.83 6.10
C HIS A 103 -2.43 -9.52 7.27
N LEU A 104 -2.89 -9.70 8.51
CA LEU A 104 -2.07 -9.57 9.71
C LEU A 104 -0.94 -10.59 9.70
N LEU A 105 -1.25 -11.87 9.43
CA LEU A 105 -0.25 -12.93 9.37
C LEU A 105 0.79 -12.69 8.26
N LEU A 106 0.35 -12.25 7.08
CA LEU A 106 1.27 -11.92 5.98
C LEU A 106 2.16 -10.73 6.33
N SER A 107 1.62 -9.71 7.00
CA SER A 107 2.40 -8.56 7.46
C SER A 107 3.45 -8.96 8.50
N GLN A 108 3.09 -9.84 9.43
CA GLN A 108 4.01 -10.39 10.40
C GLN A 108 5.13 -11.18 9.71
N GLN A 109 4.78 -12.10 8.81
CA GLN A 109 5.76 -12.89 8.07
C GLN A 109 6.71 -12.02 7.24
N ALA A 110 6.21 -10.95 6.63
CA ALA A 110 7.04 -9.99 5.90
C ALA A 110 8.02 -9.25 6.83
N SER A 111 7.57 -8.86 8.02
CA SER A 111 8.43 -8.27 9.06
C SER A 111 9.52 -9.24 9.50
N ASP A 112 9.15 -10.50 9.80
CA ASP A 112 10.09 -11.52 10.25
C ASP A 112 11.16 -11.80 9.19
N ASN A 113 10.75 -11.93 7.92
CA ASN A 113 11.70 -12.08 6.81
C ASN A 113 12.64 -10.89 6.67
N THR A 114 12.14 -9.67 6.90
CA THR A 114 12.97 -8.46 6.85
C THR A 114 14.02 -8.48 7.96
N ILE A 115 13.64 -8.88 9.18
CA ILE A 115 14.55 -9.02 10.32
C ILE A 115 15.60 -10.10 10.02
N LEU A 116 15.19 -11.26 9.51
CA LEU A 116 16.11 -12.34 9.14
C LEU A 116 17.13 -11.92 8.09
N GLN A 117 16.69 -11.18 7.06
CA GLN A 117 17.59 -10.68 6.02
C GLN A 117 18.52 -9.58 6.55
N ALA A 118 18.02 -8.72 7.44
CA ALA A 118 18.82 -7.64 8.03
C ALA A 118 19.88 -8.16 9.02
N ASP A 119 19.56 -9.21 9.79
CA ASP A 119 20.49 -9.82 10.74
C ASP A 119 21.47 -10.80 10.08
N ALA A 120 21.17 -11.29 8.89
CA ALA A 120 22.03 -12.22 8.16
C ALA A 120 23.43 -11.65 7.94
N LYS A 121 24.42 -12.19 8.66
CA LYS A 121 25.84 -11.87 8.46
C LYS A 121 26.44 -12.78 7.39
N ARG A 122 27.34 -12.21 6.58
CA ARG A 122 28.18 -13.04 5.70
C ARG A 122 29.01 -13.98 6.56
N PRO A 123 29.19 -15.24 6.15
CA PRO A 123 30.11 -16.13 6.84
C PRO A 123 31.50 -15.48 6.84
N ASN A 124 32.29 -15.74 7.89
CA ASN A 124 33.67 -15.27 7.93
C ASN A 124 34.48 -16.00 6.85
N ILE A 125 34.85 -15.30 5.78
CA ILE A 125 35.63 -15.85 4.68
C ILE A 125 37.10 -15.55 4.92
N HIS A 126 37.89 -16.58 5.21
CA HIS A 126 39.34 -16.47 5.18
C HIS A 126 39.82 -16.50 3.73
N ARG A 127 40.32 -15.36 3.23
CA ARG A 127 40.90 -15.26 1.89
C ARG A 127 42.36 -15.68 1.94
N TYR A 128 42.65 -16.89 1.49
CA TYR A 128 44.03 -17.34 1.33
C TYR A 128 44.67 -16.68 0.11
N ARG A 129 45.89 -16.16 0.27
CA ARG A 129 46.71 -15.67 -0.85
C ARG A 129 47.10 -16.83 -1.80
N TYR A 130 47.21 -18.04 -1.25
CA TYR A 130 47.61 -19.24 -1.96
C TYR A 130 46.59 -20.36 -1.69
N PRO A 131 45.55 -20.53 -2.53
CA PRO A 131 44.54 -21.56 -2.33
C PRO A 131 45.11 -22.98 -2.48
N GLN A 132 46.20 -23.14 -3.21
CA GLN A 132 46.91 -24.40 -3.45
C GLN A 132 47.39 -25.08 -2.15
N ILE A 133 47.52 -24.34 -1.03
CA ILE A 133 47.93 -24.92 0.25
C ILE A 133 46.96 -25.98 0.77
N LEU A 134 45.69 -25.90 0.37
CA LEU A 134 44.67 -26.89 0.72
C LEU A 134 44.94 -28.26 0.09
N ASP A 135 45.56 -28.27 -1.09
CA ASP A 135 45.86 -29.49 -1.85
C ASP A 135 47.26 -30.03 -1.57
N THR A 136 48.16 -29.19 -1.05
CA THR A 136 49.59 -29.52 -0.87
C THR A 136 49.91 -30.11 0.51
N GLY A 137 48.92 -30.21 1.40
CA GLY A 137 49.10 -30.76 2.75
C GLY A 137 49.27 -32.27 2.73
N SER A 138 50.38 -32.77 3.30
CA SER A 138 50.50 -34.20 3.59
C SER A 138 49.45 -34.60 4.63
N PRO A 139 48.65 -35.67 4.40
CA PRO A 139 47.68 -36.16 5.38
C PRO A 139 48.28 -36.49 6.75
N HIS A 140 49.59 -36.76 6.79
CA HIS A 140 50.33 -37.13 7.99
C HIS A 140 51.21 -35.99 8.53
N LEU A 141 51.00 -34.75 8.07
CA LEU A 141 51.77 -33.57 8.48
C LEU A 141 53.30 -33.75 8.30
N GLN A 142 53.71 -34.60 7.36
CA GLN A 142 55.13 -34.83 7.10
C GLN A 142 55.68 -33.67 6.25
N PRO A 143 56.72 -32.97 6.72
CA PRO A 143 57.36 -31.95 5.90
C PRO A 143 58.08 -32.61 4.72
N VAL A 144 58.15 -31.89 3.61
CA VAL A 144 58.84 -32.37 2.40
C VAL A 144 60.30 -32.65 2.73
N GLY A 145 60.78 -33.85 2.41
CA GLY A 145 62.17 -34.27 2.69
C GLY A 145 62.43 -34.80 4.11
N SER A 146 61.39 -35.03 4.93
CA SER A 146 61.55 -35.66 6.27
C SER A 146 61.80 -37.16 6.24
N VAL A 147 61.45 -37.83 5.15
CA VAL A 147 61.61 -39.29 5.03
C VAL A 147 62.95 -39.58 4.34
N ALA A 148 63.82 -40.33 5.01
CA ALA A 148 65.06 -40.82 4.43
C ALA A 148 64.74 -41.88 3.36
N ASP A 149 65.37 -41.77 2.19
CA ASP A 149 65.24 -42.76 1.12
C ASP A 149 66.02 -44.03 1.49
N THR A 150 65.30 -45.07 1.93
CA THR A 150 65.86 -46.38 2.29
C THR A 150 65.82 -47.39 1.14
N SER A 151 65.54 -46.96 -0.09
CA SER A 151 65.42 -47.88 -1.24
C SER A 151 66.72 -48.58 -1.63
N SER A 152 67.86 -47.99 -1.28
CA SER A 152 69.20 -48.53 -1.58
C SER A 152 69.77 -49.45 -0.49
N THR A 153 69.13 -49.54 0.67
CA THR A 153 69.60 -50.40 1.76
C THR A 153 68.97 -51.78 1.66
N ALA A 154 69.73 -52.76 1.14
CA ALA A 154 69.36 -54.17 1.22
C ALA A 154 69.46 -54.63 2.68
N GLY A 155 68.33 -54.77 3.36
CA GLY A 155 68.26 -55.39 4.68
C GLY A 155 68.74 -56.84 4.57
N ARG A 156 69.86 -57.16 5.21
CA ARG A 156 70.30 -58.54 5.39
C ARG A 156 69.33 -59.20 6.36
N SER A 157 68.42 -60.02 5.84
CA SER A 157 67.58 -60.91 6.65
C SER A 157 68.48 -61.97 7.30
N GLU A 158 68.49 -62.02 8.64
CA GLU A 158 68.99 -63.17 9.40
C GLU A 158 67.95 -64.30 9.43
#